data_AF-A0AAW9K4N8-F1
#
_entry.id   AF-A0AAW9K4N8-F1
#
_cell.length_a   1.000
_cell.length_b   1.000
_cell.length_c   1.000
_cell.angle_alpha   90.00
_cell.angle_beta   90.00
_cell.angle_gamma   90.00
#
_symmetry.space_group_name_H-M   'P 1'
#
loop_
_entity.id
_entity.type
_entity.pdbx_description
1 polymer ?
#
loop_
_entity_poly.entity_id
_entity_poly.type
_entity_poly.pdbx_seq_one_letter_code
_entity_poly.pdbx_strand_id
1 'polypeptide(L)'
;HRTIGFVGAKSNLNVSKDRLNGYKQALLDNNIDIEESLIYEGKEFTQKNGSSATNKILKLNKPTAIIATDDLLALGVQEALNKLNMYNISIVGFNNIPMSEYQNVPLSSVDINAEKLGFHATKLIINKLEDRDMEKNSYIIDTKLIERKSIQKIKIQE
;
A
#
# COMPACT_ATOMS: atom_id res chain seq x y z
N HIS A 1 12.73 -9.67 2.67
CA HIS A 1 11.81 -9.86 3.82
C HIS A 1 11.07 -11.17 3.63
N ARG A 2 10.74 -11.89 4.71
CA ARG A 2 9.95 -13.14 4.64
C ARG A 2 8.70 -13.09 5.52
N THR A 3 8.78 -12.51 6.72
CA THR A 3 7.58 -12.16 7.51
C THR A 3 7.15 -10.75 7.12
N ILE A 4 6.04 -10.65 6.39
CA ILE A 4 5.53 -9.38 5.83
C ILE A 4 4.09 -9.21 6.32
N GLY A 5 3.75 -8.03 6.83
CA GLY A 5 2.40 -7.67 7.23
C GLY A 5 1.66 -6.93 6.12
N PHE A 6 0.33 -7.01 6.16
CA PHE A 6 -0.56 -6.28 5.25
C PHE A 6 -1.53 -5.40 6.04
N VAL A 7 -1.62 -4.13 5.66
CA VAL A 7 -2.54 -3.16 6.25
C VAL A 7 -3.41 -2.55 5.15
N GLY A 8 -4.64 -3.06 5.03
CA GLY A 8 -5.65 -2.59 4.12
C GLY A 8 -6.82 -1.87 4.80
N ALA A 9 -7.76 -1.37 4.00
CA ALA A 9 -9.07 -0.93 4.46
C ALA A 9 -10.14 -1.11 3.39
N LYS A 10 -11.42 -1.03 3.78
CA LYS A 10 -12.58 -1.11 2.88
C LYS A 10 -12.53 -2.34 1.97
N SER A 11 -12.55 -3.54 2.56
CA SER A 11 -12.45 -4.83 1.87
C SER A 11 -13.51 -5.08 0.78
N ASN A 12 -14.58 -4.27 0.75
CA ASN A 12 -15.60 -4.32 -0.29
C ASN A 12 -15.17 -3.66 -1.63
N LEU A 13 -14.17 -2.76 -1.63
CA LEU A 13 -13.72 -2.08 -2.84
C LEU A 13 -12.82 -2.97 -3.70
N ASN A 14 -12.94 -2.84 -5.03
CA ASN A 14 -12.08 -3.58 -5.97
C ASN A 14 -10.60 -3.29 -5.74
N VAL A 15 -10.22 -2.02 -5.56
CA VAL A 15 -8.82 -1.64 -5.28
C VAL A 15 -8.24 -2.36 -4.05
N SER A 16 -9.05 -2.57 -3.01
CA SER A 16 -8.61 -3.25 -1.79
C SER A 16 -8.43 -4.75 -2.01
N LYS A 17 -9.40 -5.38 -2.69
CA LYS A 17 -9.34 -6.79 -3.06
C LYS A 17 -8.15 -7.09 -3.96
N ASP A 18 -7.95 -6.27 -4.99
CA ASP A 18 -6.87 -6.46 -5.97
C ASP A 18 -5.50 -6.28 -5.32
N ARG A 19 -5.33 -5.27 -4.44
CA ARG A 19 -4.08 -5.09 -3.68
C ARG A 19 -3.83 -6.25 -2.71
N LEU A 20 -4.85 -6.77 -2.03
CA LEU A 20 -4.71 -7.94 -1.15
C LEU A 20 -4.35 -9.20 -1.94
N ASN A 21 -5.00 -9.42 -3.08
CA ASN A 21 -4.72 -10.55 -3.96
C ASN A 21 -3.30 -10.48 -4.51
N GLY A 22 -2.85 -9.30 -4.96
CA GLY A 22 -1.48 -9.09 -5.41
C GLY A 22 -0.44 -9.37 -4.32
N TYR A 23 -0.73 -8.93 -3.08
CA TYR A 23 0.09 -9.26 -1.91
C TYR A 23 0.16 -10.78 -1.67
N LYS A 24 -0.99 -11.47 -1.59
CA LYS A 24 -1.05 -12.92 -1.37
C LYS A 24 -0.35 -13.69 -2.50
N GLN A 25 -0.58 -13.31 -3.76
CA GLN A 25 0.05 -13.94 -4.91
C GLN A 25 1.57 -13.79 -4.86
N ALA A 26 2.09 -12.60 -4.57
CA ALA A 26 3.54 -12.38 -4.47
C ALA A 26 4.21 -13.20 -3.36
N LEU A 27 3.51 -13.45 -2.24
CA LEU A 27 4.00 -14.37 -1.20
C LEU A 27 4.07 -15.81 -1.71
N LEU A 28 3.00 -16.29 -2.34
CA LEU A 28 2.94 -17.65 -2.90
C LEU A 28 4.01 -17.87 -3.96
N ASP A 29 4.19 -16.92 -4.88
CA ASP A 29 5.21 -16.97 -5.94
C ASP A 29 6.64 -17.08 -5.38
N ASN A 30 6.85 -16.68 -4.12
CA ASN A 30 8.14 -16.70 -3.43
C ASN A 30 8.23 -17.78 -2.33
N ASN A 31 7.28 -18.72 -2.27
CA ASN A 31 7.20 -19.75 -1.24
C ASN A 31 7.25 -19.14 0.18
N ILE A 32 6.40 -18.15 0.43
CA ILE A 32 6.17 -17.56 1.75
C ILE A 32 4.73 -17.86 2.14
N ASP A 33 4.55 -18.43 3.34
CA ASP A 33 3.23 -18.76 3.85
C ASP A 33 2.40 -17.50 4.13
N ILE A 34 1.10 -17.58 3.80
CA ILE A 34 0.16 -16.51 4.10
C ILE A 34 -0.28 -16.66 5.56
N GLU A 35 0.27 -15.81 6.43
CA GLU A 35 -0.17 -15.68 7.81
C GLU A 35 -1.35 -14.71 7.90
N GLU A 36 -2.59 -15.23 7.98
CA GLU A 36 -3.79 -14.38 8.09
C GLU A 36 -3.77 -13.46 9.34
N SER A 37 -3.03 -13.83 10.38
CA SER A 37 -2.78 -12.99 11.57
C SER A 37 -1.98 -11.72 11.27
N LEU A 38 -1.23 -11.68 10.18
CA LEU A 38 -0.47 -10.53 9.70
C LEU A 38 -1.26 -9.64 8.73
N ILE A 39 -2.51 -10.00 8.43
CA ILE A 39 -3.39 -9.28 7.52
C ILE A 39 -4.43 -8.52 8.33
N TYR A 40 -4.47 -7.20 8.14
CA TYR A 40 -5.46 -6.34 8.75
C TYR A 40 -6.24 -5.54 7.71
N GLU A 41 -7.57 -5.59 7.79
CA GLU A 41 -8.45 -4.78 6.94
C GLU A 41 -9.29 -3.84 7.81
N GLY A 42 -8.93 -2.56 7.83
CA GLY A 42 -9.66 -1.51 8.52
C GLY A 42 -10.96 -1.10 7.81
N LYS A 43 -11.77 -0.29 8.49
CA LYS A 43 -13.00 0.26 7.90
C LYS A 43 -12.74 1.39 6.91
N GLU A 44 -11.70 2.19 7.14
CA GLU A 44 -11.42 3.44 6.43
C GLU A 44 -9.93 3.62 6.14
N PHE A 45 -9.59 4.30 5.04
CA PHE A 45 -8.21 4.71 4.71
C PHE A 45 -7.81 5.93 5.55
N THR A 46 -7.36 5.68 6.78
CA THR A 46 -6.99 6.75 7.72
C THR A 46 -5.74 6.39 8.50
N GLN A 47 -4.97 7.41 8.88
CA GLN A 47 -3.80 7.26 9.73
C GLN A 47 -4.11 6.52 11.04
N LYS A 48 -5.25 6.84 11.68
CA LYS A 48 -5.72 6.16 12.89
C LYS A 48 -5.88 4.65 12.69
N ASN A 49 -6.44 4.22 11.55
CA ASN A 49 -6.59 2.80 11.26
C ASN A 49 -5.23 2.13 11.01
N GLY A 50 -4.31 2.79 10.29
CA GLY A 50 -2.95 2.27 10.12
C GLY A 50 -2.21 2.08 11.44
N SER A 51 -2.34 3.04 12.36
CA SER A 51 -1.77 2.96 13.71
C SER A 51 -2.39 1.82 14.53
N SER A 52 -3.72 1.69 14.50
CA SER A 52 -4.42 0.58 15.19
C SER A 52 -4.06 -0.79 14.62
N ALA A 53 -3.96 -0.91 13.29
CA ALA A 53 -3.55 -2.12 12.59
C ALA A 53 -2.18 -2.59 13.05
N THR A 54 -1.22 -1.66 13.08
CA THR A 54 0.17 -1.92 13.50
C THR A 54 0.23 -2.50 14.90
N ASN A 55 -0.50 -1.90 15.85
CA ASN A 55 -0.56 -2.40 17.22
C ASN A 55 -1.17 -3.81 17.33
N LYS A 56 -2.11 -4.18 16.45
CA LYS A 56 -2.71 -5.52 16.42
C LYS A 56 -1.74 -6.54 15.83
N ILE A 57 -1.15 -6.22 14.69
CA ILE A 57 -0.19 -7.08 14.00
C ILE A 57 1.00 -7.38 14.92
N LEU A 58 1.63 -6.35 15.50
CA LEU A 58 2.82 -6.49 16.37
C LEU A 58 2.58 -7.34 17.63
N LYS A 59 1.33 -7.48 18.08
CA LYS A 59 0.98 -8.33 19.23
C LYS A 59 0.91 -9.81 18.86
N LEU A 60 0.61 -10.13 17.60
CA LEU A 60 0.43 -11.50 17.12
C LEU A 60 1.75 -12.07 16.63
N ASN A 61 2.42 -11.34 15.74
CA ASN A 61 3.74 -11.70 15.23
C ASN A 61 4.47 -10.43 14.78
N LYS A 62 5.80 -10.42 14.84
CA LYS A 62 6.61 -9.24 14.48
C LYS A 62 7.08 -9.35 13.03
N PRO A 63 6.41 -8.67 12.08
CA PRO A 63 6.88 -8.66 10.69
C PRO A 63 8.16 -7.84 10.56
N THR A 64 8.92 -8.11 9.50
CA THR A 64 10.10 -7.34 9.11
C THR A 64 9.77 -6.25 8.08
N ALA A 65 8.59 -6.32 7.47
CA ALA A 65 8.06 -5.32 6.54
C ALA A 65 6.53 -5.26 6.63
N ILE A 66 5.94 -4.11 6.32
CA ILE A 66 4.50 -3.91 6.21
C ILE A 66 4.19 -3.28 4.85
N ILE A 67 3.26 -3.88 4.12
CA ILE A 67 2.63 -3.29 2.93
C ILE A 67 1.31 -2.67 3.37
N ALA A 68 1.18 -1.36 3.23
CA ALA A 68 -0.05 -0.64 3.51
C ALA A 68 -0.70 -0.21 2.19
N THR A 69 -1.99 -0.50 2.01
CA THR A 69 -2.68 -0.26 0.72
C THR A 69 -3.00 1.20 0.45
N ASP A 70 -2.52 2.14 1.25
CA ASP A 70 -2.74 3.58 1.09
C ASP A 70 -1.68 4.32 1.90
N ASP A 71 -1.17 5.43 1.38
CA ASP A 71 -0.17 6.24 2.08
C ASP A 71 -0.69 6.74 3.43
N LEU A 72 -1.99 7.06 3.60
CA LEU A 72 -2.52 7.45 4.91
C LEU A 72 -2.43 6.29 5.93
N LEU A 73 -2.66 5.05 5.49
CA LEU A 73 -2.47 3.88 6.35
C LEU A 73 -0.99 3.71 6.70
N ALA A 74 -0.10 3.85 5.71
CA ALA A 74 1.35 3.74 5.89
C ALA A 74 1.91 4.79 6.86
N LEU A 75 1.44 6.03 6.79
CA LEU A 75 1.76 7.09 7.75
C LEU A 75 1.31 6.72 9.17
N GLY A 76 0.17 6.04 9.30
CA GLY A 76 -0.30 5.51 10.58
C GLY A 76 0.59 4.40 11.13
N VAL A 77 1.10 3.54 10.24
CA VAL A 77 2.09 2.52 10.59
C VAL A 77 3.37 3.18 11.09
N GLN A 78 3.91 4.16 10.37
CA GLN A 78 5.09 4.93 10.79
C GLN A 78 4.89 5.58 12.17
N GLU A 79 3.74 6.22 12.38
CA GLU A 79 3.42 6.86 13.66
C GLU A 79 3.43 5.86 14.83
N ALA A 80 2.80 4.70 14.66
CA ALA A 80 2.76 3.66 15.69
C ALA A 80 4.15 3.09 15.99
N LEU A 81 4.95 2.81 14.94
CA LEU A 81 6.30 2.30 15.07
C LEU A 81 7.23 3.31 15.76
N ASN A 82 7.11 4.60 15.44
CA ASN A 82 7.86 5.66 16.10
C ASN A 82 7.50 5.74 17.59
N LYS A 83 6.22 5.66 17.95
CA LYS A 83 5.78 5.64 19.37
C LYS A 83 6.33 4.44 20.15
N LEU A 84 6.59 3.32 19.47
CA LEU A 84 7.14 2.10 20.05
C LEU A 84 8.68 2.02 19.96
N ASN A 85 9.34 3.04 19.39
CA ASN A 85 10.77 3.03 19.09
C ASN A 85 11.22 1.83 18.24
N MET A 86 10.38 1.40 17.29
CA MET A 86 10.64 0.27 16.40
C MET A 86 10.97 0.73 14.98
N TYR A 87 12.24 0.96 14.68
CA TYR A 87 12.69 1.57 13.41
C TYR A 87 13.18 0.58 12.35
N ASN A 88 13.13 -0.73 12.65
CA ASN A 88 13.67 -1.81 11.83
C ASN A 88 12.63 -2.50 10.93
N ILE A 89 11.40 -2.00 10.90
CA ILE A 89 10.33 -2.54 10.06
C ILE A 89 10.22 -1.70 8.80
N SER A 90 10.39 -2.33 7.64
CA SER A 90 10.22 -1.68 6.35
C SER A 90 8.75 -1.39 6.06
N ILE A 91 8.44 -0.29 5.37
CA ILE A 91 7.08 0.13 5.10
C ILE A 91 6.97 0.58 3.64
N VAL A 92 5.94 0.10 2.94
CA VAL A 92 5.57 0.57 1.60
C VAL A 92 4.12 0.98 1.59
N GLY A 93 3.85 2.18 1.08
CA GLY A 93 2.50 2.71 0.87
C GLY A 93 2.04 2.63 -0.59
N PHE A 94 0.92 3.26 -0.88
CA PHE A 94 0.35 3.41 -2.22
C PHE A 94 -0.21 4.83 -2.37
N ASN A 95 -0.17 5.34 -3.61
CA ASN A 95 -0.65 6.62 -4.12
C ASN A 95 0.43 7.69 -4.33
N ASN A 96 1.59 7.56 -3.69
CA ASN A 96 2.68 8.54 -3.76
C ASN A 96 2.22 9.99 -3.45
N ILE A 97 1.46 10.18 -2.37
CA ILE A 97 0.98 11.51 -1.98
C ILE A 97 2.16 12.42 -1.62
N PRO A 98 2.05 13.76 -1.80
CA PRO A 98 3.16 14.68 -1.49
C PRO A 98 3.70 14.55 -0.07
N MET A 99 2.82 14.27 0.89
CA MET A 99 3.18 14.08 2.30
C MET A 99 4.16 12.92 2.53
N SER A 100 4.20 11.92 1.64
CA SER A 100 5.10 10.76 1.71
C SER A 100 6.58 11.15 1.62
N GLU A 101 6.92 12.25 0.94
CA GLU A 101 8.30 12.70 0.79
C GLU A 101 8.81 13.45 2.03
N TYR A 102 7.94 14.19 2.71
CA TYR A 102 8.29 15.09 3.80
C TYR A 102 8.19 14.47 5.21
N GLN A 103 8.09 13.14 5.28
CA GLN A 103 8.14 12.43 6.56
C GLN A 103 9.55 12.40 7.14
N ASN A 104 9.66 12.28 8.47
CA ASN A 104 10.94 12.06 9.15
C ASN A 104 11.72 10.87 8.55
N VAL A 105 10.99 9.82 8.19
CA VAL A 105 11.47 8.74 7.32
C VAL A 105 10.65 8.79 6.04
N PRO A 106 11.19 9.36 4.94
CA PRO A 106 10.48 9.44 3.67
C PRO A 106 9.93 8.07 3.23
N LEU A 107 8.64 8.03 2.95
CA LEU A 107 7.86 6.82 2.69
C LEU A 107 8.01 6.37 1.23
N SER A 108 8.50 5.15 1.04
CA SER A 108 8.42 4.43 -0.24
C SER A 108 6.97 4.13 -0.55
N SER A 109 6.55 4.42 -1.78
CA SER A 109 5.14 4.28 -2.18
C SER A 109 5.02 3.91 -3.64
N VAL A 110 3.99 3.13 -3.98
CA VAL A 110 3.61 2.88 -5.37
C VAL A 110 2.84 4.10 -5.91
N ASP A 111 3.44 4.79 -6.88
CA ASP A 111 2.77 5.83 -7.65
C ASP A 111 1.78 5.20 -8.63
N ILE A 112 0.51 5.57 -8.48
CA ILE A 112 -0.60 5.09 -9.31
C ILE A 112 -0.86 5.97 -10.53
N ASN A 113 -0.06 7.04 -10.71
CA ASN A 113 -0.25 8.08 -11.71
C ASN A 113 -1.68 8.67 -11.68
N ALA A 114 -2.08 9.22 -10.52
CA ALA A 114 -3.42 9.76 -10.29
C ALA A 114 -3.86 10.80 -11.34
N GLU A 115 -2.91 11.60 -11.83
CA GLU A 115 -3.15 12.56 -12.92
C GLU A 115 -3.56 11.84 -14.22
N LYS A 116 -2.82 10.81 -14.65
CA LYS A 116 -3.16 10.02 -15.85
C LYS A 116 -4.50 9.30 -15.68
N LEU A 117 -4.77 8.76 -14.49
CA LEU A 117 -6.07 8.15 -14.19
C LEU A 117 -7.21 9.17 -14.41
N GLY A 118 -7.08 10.37 -13.85
CA GLY A 118 -8.06 11.45 -14.03
C GLY A 118 -8.20 11.90 -15.48
N PHE A 119 -7.09 12.06 -16.20
CA PHE A 119 -7.07 12.42 -17.62
C PHE A 119 -7.82 11.38 -18.47
N HIS A 120 -7.47 10.10 -18.35
CA HIS A 120 -8.09 9.04 -19.15
C HIS A 120 -9.56 8.79 -18.79
N ALA A 121 -9.92 8.88 -17.51
CA ALA A 121 -11.32 8.79 -17.07
C ALA A 121 -12.16 9.92 -17.68
N THR A 122 -11.66 11.15 -17.63
CA THR A 122 -12.34 12.32 -18.21
C THR A 122 -12.45 12.20 -19.73
N LYS A 123 -11.38 11.73 -20.40
CA LYS A 123 -11.37 11.47 -21.85
C LYS A 123 -12.42 10.45 -22.26
N LEU A 124 -12.60 9.37 -21.49
CA LEU A 124 -13.64 8.37 -21.74
C LEU A 124 -15.05 8.97 -21.63
N ILE A 125 -15.29 9.81 -20.61
CA ILE A 125 -16.58 10.47 -20.43
C ILE A 125 -16.88 11.44 -21.58
N ILE A 126 -15.92 12.29 -21.97
CA ILE A 126 -16.10 13.24 -23.07
C ILE A 126 -16.38 12.51 -24.39
N ASN A 127 -15.60 11.49 -24.72
CA ASN A 127 -15.82 10.71 -25.94
C ASN A 127 -17.21 10.07 -25.98
N LYS A 128 -17.70 9.59 -24.83
CA LYS A 128 -19.04 9.01 -24.70
C LYS A 128 -20.14 10.06 -24.86
N LEU A 129 -19.94 11.29 -24.39
CA LEU A 129 -20.93 12.37 -24.52
C LEU A 129 -21.03 12.93 -25.94
N GLU A 130 -19.95 12.87 -26.69
CA GLU A 130 -19.88 13.38 -28.07
C GLU A 130 -20.22 12.31 -29.13
N ASP A 131 -20.76 11.15 -28.73
CA ASP A 131 -21.06 9.99 -29.60
C ASP A 131 -19.90 9.63 -30.55
N ARG A 132 -18.66 9.82 -30.08
CA ARG A 132 -17.48 9.40 -30.82
C ARG A 132 -17.41 7.88 -30.74
N ASP A 133 -17.30 7.23 -31.89
CA ASP A 133 -17.17 5.77 -31.96
C ASP A 133 -15.98 5.32 -31.08
N MET A 134 -16.26 4.58 -30.02
CA MET A 134 -15.29 4.27 -28.97
C MET A 134 -14.73 2.87 -29.16
N GLU A 135 -13.63 2.74 -29.93
CA GLU A 135 -12.87 1.49 -29.99
C GLU A 135 -12.25 1.08 -28.64
N LYS A 136 -11.98 2.05 -27.75
CA LYS A 136 -11.46 1.80 -26.39
C LYS A 136 -12.40 2.31 -25.32
N ASN A 137 -12.87 1.39 -24.49
CA ASN A 137 -13.74 1.65 -23.32
C ASN A 137 -13.01 1.57 -21.97
N SER A 138 -11.70 1.29 -21.97
CA SER A 138 -10.86 1.18 -20.77
C SER A 138 -9.41 1.52 -21.07
N TYR A 139 -8.68 1.91 -20.03
CA TYR A 139 -7.23 2.17 -20.06
C TYR A 139 -6.58 1.49 -18.87
N ILE A 140 -5.44 0.83 -19.10
CA ILE A 140 -4.54 0.38 -18.03
C ILE A 140 -3.46 1.44 -17.90
N ILE A 141 -3.28 1.96 -16.68
CA ILE A 141 -2.26 2.96 -16.37
C ILE A 141 -1.15 2.27 -15.59
N ASP A 142 0.07 2.35 -16.11
CA ASP A 142 1.23 1.78 -15.45
C ASP A 142 1.45 2.42 -14.08
N THR A 143 1.94 1.63 -13.14
CA THR A 143 2.34 2.09 -11.81
C THR A 143 3.85 2.04 -11.66
N LYS A 144 4.39 2.79 -10.71
CA LYS A 144 5.83 2.80 -10.43
C LYS A 144 6.10 2.79 -8.94
N LEU A 145 6.96 1.88 -8.48
CA LEU A 145 7.47 1.95 -7.12
C LEU A 145 8.45 3.13 -7.00
N ILE A 146 8.16 4.06 -6.10
CA ILE A 146 9.06 5.14 -5.71
C ILE A 146 9.74 4.72 -4.42
N GLU A 147 10.99 4.26 -4.53
CA GLU A 147 11.79 3.88 -3.38
C GLU A 147 12.32 5.12 -2.65
N ARG A 148 12.10 5.15 -1.33
CA ARG A 148 12.60 6.15 -0.39
C ARG A 148 13.21 5.44 0.83
N LYS A 149 13.30 6.11 1.98
CA LYS A 149 14.04 5.63 3.16
C LYS A 149 13.28 4.64 4.05
N SER A 150 12.00 4.39 3.78
CA SER A 150 11.20 3.44 4.58
C SER A 150 11.40 1.98 4.21
N ILE A 151 12.20 1.66 3.19
CA ILE A 151 12.62 0.28 2.88
C ILE A 151 14.07 0.10 3.35
N GLN A 152 14.33 -0.96 4.11
CA GLN A 152 15.65 -1.28 4.64
C GLN A 152 15.97 -2.75 4.35
N LYS A 153 17.22 -3.03 3.95
CA LYS A 153 17.69 -4.42 3.88
C LYS A 153 17.70 -5.03 5.27
N ILE A 154 17.19 -6.26 5.41
CA ILE A 154 17.38 -7.04 6.64
C ILE A 154 18.88 -7.26 6.81
N LYS A 155 19.45 -6.76 7.92
CA LYS A 155 20.77 -7.20 8.35
C LYS A 155 20.61 -8.63 8.86
N ILE A 156 21.17 -9.59 8.13
CA ILE A 156 21.35 -10.94 8.66
C ILE A 156 22.36 -10.77 9.80
N GLN A 157 21.95 -11.03 11.04
CA GLN A 157 22.91 -11.25 12.11
C GLN A 157 23.52 -12.62 11.83
N GLU A 158 24.80 -12.61 11.44
CA GLU A 158 25.68 -13.78 11.51
C GLU A 158 25.89 -14.20 12.97
#